data_AF-A0A8T2PPH0-F1
#
_entry.id   AF-A0A8T2PPH0-F1
#
_cell.length_a   1.000
_cell.length_b   1.000
_cell.length_c   1.000
_cell.angle_alpha   90.00
_cell.angle_beta   90.00
_cell.angle_gamma   90.00
#
_symmetry.space_group_name_H-M   'P 1'
#
loop_
_entity.id
_entity.type
_entity.pdbx_description
1 polymer ?
#
loop_
_entity_poly.entity_id
_entity_poly.type
_entity_poly.pdbx_seq_one_letter_code
_entity_poly.pdbx_strand_id
1 'polypeptide(L)'
;MESARPRSLVVEFRVQSADPLPIVEIASLTPDIGTFETPIINPANTSNIFVVQIVLKDSLDYEAVRLHSVRLALVTAAGRVEQTFHVQVIDVNEPPQCQPLFQLPGAEVQVPEGLPVPLLVYNAVALDPDENDTLS
;
A
#
# COMPACT_ATOMS: atom_id res chain seq x y z
N MET A 1 -9.86 2.63 -1.00
CA MET A 1 -8.76 1.66 -1.12
C MET A 1 -8.23 1.74 -2.52
N GLU A 2 -7.15 2.48 -2.64
CA GLU A 2 -6.36 2.64 -3.84
C GLU A 2 -6.02 1.28 -4.43
N SER A 3 -6.59 1.05 -5.61
CA SER A 3 -6.85 -0.30 -6.11
C SER A 3 -5.66 -0.90 -6.85
N ALA A 4 -4.45 -0.82 -6.29
CA ALA A 4 -3.38 -1.68 -6.75
C ALA A 4 -3.72 -3.10 -6.30
N ARG A 5 -4.10 -3.97 -7.25
CA ARG A 5 -4.48 -5.35 -6.92
C ARG A 5 -3.26 -6.08 -6.35
N PRO A 6 -3.43 -6.96 -5.35
CA PRO A 6 -2.40 -7.92 -4.99
C PRO A 6 -1.85 -8.60 -6.25
N ARG A 7 -0.54 -8.83 -6.27
CA ARG A 7 0.20 -9.40 -7.41
C ARG A 7 0.36 -8.50 -8.63
N SER A 8 0.14 -7.19 -8.47
CA SER A 8 0.45 -6.23 -9.55
C SER A 8 1.96 -6.01 -9.65
N LEU A 9 2.47 -5.94 -10.89
CA LEU A 9 3.84 -5.54 -11.17
C LEU A 9 4.00 -4.05 -10.81
N VAL A 10 4.95 -3.75 -9.93
CA VAL A 10 5.27 -2.38 -9.50
C VAL A 10 6.31 -1.78 -10.42
N VAL A 11 7.39 -2.51 -10.62
CA VAL A 11 8.50 -2.09 -11.47
C VAL A 11 9.18 -3.30 -12.07
N GLU A 12 9.58 -3.13 -13.33
CA GLU A 12 10.49 -4.03 -14.03
C GLU A 12 11.73 -3.25 -14.46
N PHE A 13 12.89 -3.81 -14.20
CA PHE A 13 14.16 -3.24 -14.66
C PHE A 13 15.16 -4.35 -14.99
N ARG A 14 16.28 -3.95 -15.59
CA ARG A 14 17.33 -4.87 -16.02
C ARG A 14 18.56 -4.71 -15.15
N VAL A 15 19.15 -5.82 -14.76
CA VAL A 15 20.46 -5.88 -14.10
C VAL A 15 21.43 -6.64 -14.98
N GLN A 16 22.70 -6.24 -14.92
CA GLN A 16 23.78 -6.94 -15.59
C GLN A 16 24.61 -7.70 -14.55
N SER A 17 24.85 -8.99 -14.78
CA SER A 17 25.64 -9.85 -13.91
C SER A 17 26.42 -10.88 -14.73
N ALA A 18 27.72 -11.03 -14.43
CA ALA A 18 28.54 -12.10 -14.99
C ALA A 18 28.32 -13.46 -14.28
N ASP A 19 27.73 -13.44 -13.07
CA ASP A 19 27.27 -14.64 -12.39
C ASP A 19 26.03 -15.18 -13.11
N PRO A 20 25.98 -16.48 -13.50
CA PRO A 20 24.83 -17.07 -14.18
C PRO A 20 23.60 -17.23 -13.28
N LEU A 21 23.76 -17.19 -11.95
CA LEU A 21 22.68 -17.35 -10.97
C LEU A 21 22.72 -16.22 -9.91
N PRO A 22 22.58 -14.95 -10.32
CA PRO A 22 22.56 -13.85 -9.37
C PRO A 22 21.29 -13.93 -8.50
N ILE A 23 21.43 -13.54 -7.24
CA ILE A 23 20.31 -13.42 -6.31
C ILE A 23 19.96 -11.95 -6.18
N VAL A 24 18.66 -11.63 -6.25
CA VAL A 24 18.15 -10.30 -5.92
C VAL A 24 17.24 -10.41 -4.71
N GLU A 25 17.52 -9.60 -3.69
CA GLU A 25 16.73 -9.54 -2.47
C GLU A 25 16.38 -8.11 -2.09
N ILE A 26 15.30 -7.94 -1.34
CA ILE A 26 14.99 -6.68 -0.65
C ILE A 26 15.83 -6.66 0.62
N ALA A 27 16.89 -5.87 0.61
CA ALA A 27 17.81 -5.70 1.74
C ALA A 27 17.17 -4.91 2.88
N SER A 28 16.36 -3.91 2.55
CA SER A 28 15.54 -3.18 3.52
C SER A 28 14.31 -2.59 2.86
N LEU A 29 13.20 -2.57 3.60
CA LEU A 29 11.97 -1.90 3.24
C LEU A 29 11.61 -0.89 4.33
N THR A 30 11.19 0.31 3.95
CA THR A 30 10.74 1.34 4.90
C THR A 30 9.45 1.97 4.39
N PRO A 31 8.32 1.84 5.12
CA PRO A 31 8.14 1.05 6.35
C PRO A 31 8.17 -0.47 6.09
N ASP A 32 8.72 -1.26 7.02
CA ASP A 32 8.83 -2.72 6.90
C ASP A 32 7.52 -3.42 7.27
N ILE A 33 6.53 -3.32 6.38
CA ILE A 33 5.19 -3.89 6.55
C ILE A 33 4.90 -5.03 5.57
N GLY A 34 5.94 -5.54 4.88
CA GLY A 34 5.81 -6.69 3.99
C GLY A 34 4.98 -6.44 2.71
N THR A 35 4.93 -5.21 2.20
CA THR A 35 4.10 -4.81 1.04
C THR A 35 4.46 -5.51 -0.28
N PHE A 36 5.71 -5.96 -0.45
CA PHE A 36 6.22 -6.54 -1.69
C PHE A 36 6.50 -8.04 -1.56
N GLU A 37 6.27 -8.79 -2.64
CA GLU A 37 6.72 -10.17 -2.77
C GLU A 37 8.25 -10.25 -2.89
N THR A 38 8.80 -11.46 -2.77
CA THR A 38 10.21 -11.72 -3.10
C THR A 38 10.48 -11.34 -4.55
N PRO A 39 11.55 -10.58 -4.86
CA PRO A 39 11.88 -10.18 -6.22
C PRO A 39 11.95 -11.39 -7.17
N ILE A 40 11.29 -11.29 -8.31
CA ILE A 40 11.35 -12.29 -9.37
C ILE A 40 12.51 -11.91 -10.28
N ILE A 41 13.40 -12.87 -10.56
CA ILE A 41 14.54 -12.67 -11.46
C ILE A 41 14.54 -13.73 -12.56
N ASN A 42 14.62 -13.29 -13.82
CA ASN A 42 14.66 -14.16 -14.98
C ASN A 42 15.78 -13.73 -15.94
N PRO A 43 16.48 -14.67 -16.61
CA PRO A 43 17.44 -14.32 -17.66
C PRO A 43 16.73 -13.63 -18.84
N ALA A 44 17.37 -12.61 -19.40
CA ALA A 44 16.89 -11.92 -20.60
C ALA A 44 17.37 -12.61 -21.89
N ASN A 45 16.94 -12.09 -23.04
CA ASN A 45 17.43 -12.53 -24.37
C ASN A 45 18.88 -12.11 -24.68
N THR A 46 19.51 -11.35 -23.80
CA THR A 46 20.89 -10.86 -23.93
C THR A 46 21.73 -11.50 -22.83
N SER A 47 22.90 -12.03 -23.20
CA SER A 47 23.83 -12.64 -22.24
C SER A 47 24.14 -11.70 -21.08
N ASN A 48 24.23 -12.26 -19.87
CA ASN A 48 24.54 -11.54 -18.63
C ASN A 48 23.52 -10.47 -18.23
N ILE A 49 22.35 -10.41 -18.87
CA ILE A 49 21.26 -9.51 -18.48
C ILE A 49 20.13 -10.32 -17.86
N PHE A 50 19.62 -9.82 -16.73
CA PHE A 50 18.49 -10.39 -16.03
C PHE A 50 17.39 -9.35 -15.89
N VAL A 51 16.15 -9.77 -16.08
CA VAL A 51 14.96 -8.96 -15.83
C VAL A 51 14.55 -9.21 -14.38
N VAL A 52 14.44 -8.13 -13.61
CA VAL A 52 13.99 -8.13 -12.22
C VAL A 52 12.60 -7.50 -12.16
N GLN A 53 11.68 -8.19 -11.52
CA GLN A 53 10.31 -7.73 -11.32
C GLN A 53 10.01 -7.66 -9.81
N ILE A 54 9.50 -6.51 -9.39
CA ILE A 54 9.01 -6.28 -8.03
C ILE A 54 7.49 -6.27 -8.10
N VAL A 55 6.86 -7.09 -7.27
CA VAL A 55 5.43 -7.37 -7.30
C VAL A 55 4.82 -7.04 -5.93
N LEU A 56 3.61 -6.49 -5.92
CA LEU A 56 2.87 -6.26 -4.69
C LEU A 56 2.39 -7.57 -4.08
N LYS A 57 2.58 -7.72 -2.77
CA LYS A 57 1.96 -8.79 -2.00
C LYS A 57 0.51 -8.46 -1.65
N ASP A 58 0.26 -7.21 -1.23
CA ASP A 58 -1.03 -6.71 -0.77
C ASP A 58 -1.38 -5.39 -1.49
N SER A 59 -2.60 -4.88 -1.31
CA SER A 59 -3.01 -3.58 -1.84
C SER A 59 -2.27 -2.42 -1.17
N LEU A 60 -2.19 -1.30 -1.88
CA LEU A 60 -1.64 -0.05 -1.35
C LEU A 60 -2.77 0.80 -0.75
N ASP A 61 -2.41 1.68 0.18
CA ASP A 61 -3.33 2.56 0.91
C ASP A 61 -2.56 3.82 1.34
N TYR A 62 -2.80 4.94 0.68
CA TYR A 62 -2.09 6.21 0.86
C TYR A 62 -2.29 6.77 2.26
N GLU A 63 -3.49 6.64 2.79
CA GLU A 63 -3.89 7.05 4.14
C GLU A 63 -3.05 6.31 5.19
N ALA A 64 -2.62 5.08 4.90
CA ALA A 64 -1.73 4.31 5.74
C ALA A 64 -0.24 4.59 5.45
N VAL A 65 0.19 4.46 4.19
CA VAL A 65 1.59 4.62 3.77
C VAL A 65 1.68 5.26 2.39
N ARG A 66 2.17 6.50 2.34
CA ARG A 66 2.33 7.29 1.10
C ARG A 66 3.59 6.98 0.30
N LEU A 67 4.62 6.44 0.95
CA LEU A 67 5.95 6.24 0.37
C LEU A 67 6.61 4.98 0.91
N HIS A 68 7.04 4.11 0.00
CA HIS A 68 7.94 3.00 0.32
C HIS A 68 9.35 3.30 -0.19
N SER A 69 10.35 3.22 0.70
CA SER A 69 11.75 3.19 0.33
C SER A 69 12.22 1.74 0.28
N VAL A 70 12.61 1.28 -0.91
CA VAL A 70 13.00 -0.11 -1.16
C VAL A 70 14.48 -0.14 -1.52
N ARG A 71 15.28 -0.80 -0.68
CA ARG A 71 16.69 -1.08 -0.96
C ARG A 71 16.81 -2.50 -1.46
N LEU A 72 17.19 -2.66 -2.73
CA LEU A 72 17.52 -3.96 -3.30
C LEU A 72 19.00 -4.24 -3.19
N ALA A 73 19.33 -5.51 -3.04
CA ALA A 73 20.68 -6.00 -3.18
C ALA A 73 20.76 -7.07 -4.27
N LEU A 74 21.73 -6.89 -5.17
CA LEU A 74 22.19 -7.90 -6.10
C LEU A 74 23.37 -8.61 -5.45
N VAL A 75 23.23 -9.90 -5.19
CA VAL A 75 24.22 -10.75 -4.54
C VAL A 75 24.74 -11.77 -5.54
N THR A 76 26.06 -11.85 -5.64
CA THR A 76 26.80 -12.79 -6.50
C THR A 76 27.94 -13.40 -5.71
N ALA A 77 28.58 -14.45 -6.24
CA ALA A 77 29.79 -15.00 -5.64
C ALA A 77 30.94 -13.98 -5.51
N ALA A 78 30.95 -12.94 -6.35
CA ALA A 78 32.00 -11.92 -6.37
C ALA A 78 31.71 -10.74 -5.42
N GLY A 79 30.50 -10.61 -4.89
CA GLY A 79 30.14 -9.53 -3.99
C GLY A 79 28.67 -9.12 -4.03
N ARG A 80 28.39 -8.01 -3.36
CA ARG A 80 27.05 -7.44 -3.16
C ARG A 80 27.03 -5.99 -3.66
N VAL A 81 26.02 -5.64 -4.44
CA VAL A 81 25.73 -4.26 -4.86
C VAL A 81 24.31 -3.90 -4.43
N GLU A 82 24.11 -2.68 -3.93
CA GLU A 82 22.81 -2.22 -3.47
C GLU A 82 22.33 -0.98 -4.21
N GLN A 83 21.02 -0.87 -4.39
CA GLN A 83 20.37 0.31 -4.93
C GLN A 83 19.04 0.56 -4.22
N THR A 84 18.77 1.83 -3.92
CA THR A 84 17.51 2.26 -3.33
C THR A 84 16.65 2.96 -4.36
N PHE A 85 15.37 2.59 -4.41
CA PHE A 85 14.34 3.32 -5.16
C PHE A 85 13.14 3.60 -4.27
N HIS A 86 12.29 4.50 -4.72
CA HIS A 86 11.09 4.93 -4.00
C HIS A 86 9.84 4.56 -4.79
N VAL A 87 8.84 4.04 -4.09
CA VAL A 87 7.50 3.81 -4.62
C VAL A 87 6.56 4.81 -3.94
N GLN A 88 6.09 5.79 -4.71
CA GLN A 88 5.08 6.75 -4.27
C GLN A 88 3.71 6.16 -4.51
N VAL A 89 2.88 6.14 -3.47
CA VAL A 89 1.47 5.79 -3.56
C VAL A 89 0.71 7.04 -4.04
N ILE A 90 -0.21 6.84 -4.98
CA ILE A 90 -0.96 7.94 -5.59
C ILE A 90 -2.32 7.97 -4.94
N ASP A 91 -2.57 9.07 -4.21
CA ASP A 91 -3.82 9.46 -3.59
C ASP A 91 -5.02 9.34 -4.56
N VAL A 92 -6.06 8.60 -4.15
CA VAL A 92 -7.35 8.50 -4.84
C VAL A 92 -8.51 8.58 -3.85
N ASN A 93 -9.28 9.66 -3.94
CA ASN A 93 -10.49 9.91 -3.15
C ASN A 93 -11.32 8.66 -2.81
N GLU A 94 -11.38 8.35 -1.53
CA GLU A 94 -12.25 7.37 -0.91
C GLU A 94 -13.64 7.94 -0.62
N PRO A 95 -14.67 7.09 -0.49
CA PRO A 95 -15.95 7.54 0.04
C PRO A 95 -15.87 7.75 1.56
N PRO A 96 -16.63 8.72 2.10
CA PRO A 96 -16.75 8.91 3.55
C PRO A 96 -17.20 7.64 4.28
N GLN A 97 -16.59 7.39 5.43
CA GLN A 97 -16.91 6.26 6.30
C GLN A 97 -17.83 6.71 7.44
N CYS A 98 -19.08 6.23 7.42
CA CYS A 98 -20.02 6.42 8.53
C CYS A 98 -19.55 5.63 9.77
N GLN A 99 -19.80 6.20 10.94
CA GLN A 99 -19.68 5.46 12.21
C GLN A 99 -20.42 4.11 12.13
N PRO A 100 -19.92 3.04 12.76
CA PRO A 100 -20.50 1.69 12.65
C PRO A 100 -22.00 1.62 12.99
N LEU A 101 -22.45 2.44 13.96
CA LEU A 101 -23.85 2.54 14.38
C LEU A 101 -24.79 3.10 13.29
N PHE A 102 -24.24 3.77 12.29
CA PHE A 102 -24.99 4.36 11.17
C PHE A 102 -24.78 3.58 9.86
N GLN A 103 -24.45 2.29 9.96
CA GLN A 103 -24.47 1.35 8.84
C GLN A 103 -25.79 0.59 8.83
N LEU A 104 -26.21 0.09 7.66
CA LEU A 104 -27.48 -0.65 7.48
C LEU A 104 -27.69 -1.69 8.60
N PRO A 105 -28.85 -1.70 9.29
CA PRO A 105 -30.10 -0.99 8.97
C PRO A 105 -30.20 0.48 9.44
N GLY A 106 -29.20 1.01 10.13
CA GLY A 106 -29.17 2.36 10.71
C GLY A 106 -29.08 2.36 12.24
N ALA A 107 -29.08 3.57 12.84
CA ALA A 107 -29.00 3.74 14.28
C ALA A 107 -30.39 3.61 14.94
N GLU A 108 -30.49 2.78 15.96
CA GLU A 108 -31.67 2.69 16.82
C GLU A 108 -31.38 3.40 18.15
N VAL A 109 -32.23 4.36 18.52
CA VAL A 109 -32.10 5.14 19.76
C VAL A 109 -33.44 5.14 20.50
N GLN A 110 -33.42 4.80 21.78
CA GLN A 110 -34.58 4.86 22.65
C GLN A 110 -34.61 6.20 23.39
N VAL A 111 -35.72 6.93 23.28
CA VAL A 111 -35.91 8.24 23.94
C VAL A 111 -36.97 8.11 25.03
N PRO A 112 -36.61 8.31 26.32
CA PRO A 112 -37.58 8.32 27.40
C PRO A 112 -38.63 9.43 27.26
N GLU A 113 -39.86 9.12 27.66
CA GLU A 113 -40.91 10.12 27.78
C GLU A 113 -40.61 11.13 28.89
N GLY A 114 -41.02 12.39 28.72
CA GLY A 114 -40.89 13.44 29.75
C GLY A 114 -39.61 14.28 29.70
N LEU A 115 -38.76 14.11 28.68
CA LEU A 115 -37.57 14.95 28.49
C LEU A 115 -37.93 16.36 27.98
N PRO A 116 -37.25 17.42 28.45
CA PRO A 116 -37.50 18.79 28.01
C PRO A 116 -37.05 19.02 26.56
N VAL A 117 -37.69 19.96 25.87
CA VAL A 117 -37.41 20.32 24.46
C VAL A 117 -36.57 21.62 24.42
N PRO A 118 -35.49 21.70 23.61
CA PRO A 118 -35.00 20.69 22.66
C PRO A 118 -34.10 19.61 23.28
N LEU A 119 -34.19 18.39 22.75
CA LEU A 119 -33.33 17.24 23.09
C LEU A 119 -32.59 16.76 21.83
N LEU A 120 -31.25 16.67 21.91
CA LEU A 120 -30.43 16.02 20.89
C LEU A 120 -30.57 14.49 21.05
N VAL A 121 -31.18 13.83 20.06
CA VAL A 121 -31.47 12.38 20.10
C VAL A 121 -30.27 11.56 19.63
N TYR A 122 -29.63 12.00 18.55
CA TYR A 122 -28.50 11.30 17.95
C TYR A 122 -27.69 12.28 17.10
N ASN A 123 -26.39 12.06 17.03
CA ASN A 123 -25.49 12.79 16.15
C ASN A 123 -24.83 11.81 15.19
N ALA A 124 -25.21 11.85 13.91
CA ALA A 124 -24.56 11.04 12.89
C ALA A 124 -23.25 11.73 12.47
N VAL A 125 -22.17 10.95 12.42
CA VAL A 125 -20.88 11.42 11.94
C VAL A 125 -20.39 10.46 10.87
N ALA A 126 -19.89 11.02 9.78
CA ALA A 126 -19.02 10.33 8.85
C ALA A 126 -17.64 10.98 8.93
N LEU A 127 -16.60 10.22 8.61
CA LEU A 127 -15.25 10.72 8.47
C LEU A 127 -14.78 10.34 7.08
N ASP A 128 -14.31 11.35 6.34
CA ASP A 128 -13.58 11.08 5.12
C ASP A 128 -12.13 10.76 5.49
N PRO A 129 -11.56 9.63 5.03
CA PRO A 129 -10.19 9.29 5.35
C PRO A 129 -9.17 10.11 4.56
N ASP A 130 -9.56 10.75 3.44
CA ASP A 130 -8.70 11.61 2.63
C ASP A 130 -8.32 12.89 3.40
N GLU A 131 -7.06 13.32 3.30
CA GLU A 131 -6.65 14.60 3.88
C GLU A 131 -7.34 15.78 3.18
N ASN A 132 -7.81 16.74 3.97
CA ASN A 132 -8.47 17.97 3.52
C ASN A 132 -9.82 17.80 2.81
N ASP A 133 -10.46 16.64 2.81
CA ASP A 133 -11.86 16.57 2.43
C ASP A 133 -12.76 17.02 3.61
N THR A 134 -13.63 17.98 3.35
CA THR A 134 -14.62 18.44 4.32
C THR A 134 -15.97 17.94 3.88
N LEU A 135 -16.62 17.15 4.75
CA LEU A 135 -18.04 16.87 4.67
C LEU A 135 -18.82 18.18 4.81
N SER A 136 -19.07 18.86 3.69
CA SER A 136 -19.84 20.10 3.63
C SER A 136 -21.31 19.83 3.41
#